data_AF-A0A2S1WKQ1-F1
#
_entry.id   AF-A0A2S1WKQ1-F1
#
_cell.length_a   1.000
_cell.length_b   1.000
_cell.length_c   1.000
_cell.angle_alpha   90.00
_cell.angle_beta   90.00
_cell.angle_gamma   90.00
#
_symmetry.space_group_name_H-M   'P 1'
#
loop_
_entity.id
_entity.type
_entity.pdbx_description
1 polymer ?
#
loop_
_entity_poly.entity_id
_entity_poly.type
_entity_poly.pdbx_seq_one_letter_code
_entity_poly.pdbx_strand_id
1 'polypeptide(L)'
;VHCHSAATDASGIVKAVMDEMCGHFTNQDLPAKCRVALACCLNMCGAVHCFDIAILGVHTKLPQIHHESLPKVCEIPTLISSCPTGAIRTAEVNGKPSVELIGDQC
;
A
#
# COMPACT_ATOMS: atom_id res chain seq x y z
N VAL A 1 -13.39 -3.97 -7.43
CA VAL A 1 -12.07 -3.46 -7.01
C VAL A 1 -11.40 -2.81 -8.21
N HIS A 2 -11.08 -1.51 -8.14
CA HIS A 2 -10.45 -0.79 -9.26
C HIS A 2 -8.91 -0.78 -9.15
N CYS A 3 -8.38 -0.65 -7.92
CA CYS A 3 -6.94 -0.73 -7.65
C CYS A 3 -6.62 -2.12 -7.06
N HIS A 4 -5.68 -2.84 -7.67
CA HIS A 4 -5.32 -4.21 -7.28
C HIS A 4 -4.33 -4.26 -6.09
N SER A 5 -3.63 -3.16 -5.80
CA SER A 5 -2.67 -3.05 -4.70
C SER A 5 -3.24 -2.38 -3.45
N ALA A 6 -4.56 -2.19 -3.40
CA ALA A 6 -5.23 -1.56 -2.26
C ALA A 6 -5.20 -2.49 -1.02
N ALA A 7 -4.72 -1.96 0.10
CA ALA A 7 -4.77 -2.63 1.41
C ALA A 7 -6.09 -2.37 2.14
N THR A 8 -6.78 -1.28 1.79
CA THR A 8 -8.08 -0.90 2.37
C THR A 8 -8.98 -0.25 1.32
N ASP A 9 -10.27 -0.16 1.62
CA ASP A 9 -11.21 0.63 0.82
C ASP A 9 -11.02 2.14 1.07
N ALA A 10 -11.17 2.93 0.01
CA ALA A 10 -11.08 4.37 0.09
C ALA A 10 -12.45 5.01 0.32
N SER A 11 -13.44 4.67 -0.51
CA SER A 11 -14.74 5.34 -0.54
C SER A 11 -15.51 5.17 0.76
N GLY A 12 -15.54 3.94 1.31
CA GLY A 12 -16.24 3.61 2.54
C GLY A 12 -15.63 4.29 3.77
N ILE A 13 -14.31 4.32 3.88
CA ILE A 13 -13.64 5.00 5.00
C ILE A 13 -13.85 6.52 4.90
N VAL A 14 -13.66 7.11 3.71
CA VAL A 14 -13.91 8.55 3.52
C VAL A 14 -15.37 8.88 3.84
N LYS A 15 -16.33 8.04 3.44
CA LYS A 15 -17.74 8.23 3.78
C LYS A 15 -17.95 8.21 5.30
N ALA A 16 -17.46 7.20 6.00
CA ALA A 16 -17.60 7.09 7.46
C ALA A 16 -16.96 8.27 8.19
N VAL A 17 -15.77 8.71 7.77
CA VAL A 17 -15.08 9.87 8.37
C VAL A 17 -15.83 11.16 8.09
N MET A 18 -16.29 11.38 6.86
CA MET A 18 -16.99 12.61 6.49
C MET A 18 -18.40 12.69 7.09
N ASP A 19 -19.03 11.57 7.42
CA ASP A 19 -20.31 11.56 8.14
C ASP A 19 -20.16 12.12 9.56
N GLU A 20 -19.12 11.70 10.28
CA GLU A 20 -18.80 12.24 11.60
C GLU A 20 -18.26 13.69 11.53
N MET A 21 -17.47 14.01 10.51
CA MET A 21 -16.87 15.34 10.35
C MET A 21 -17.79 16.36 9.66
N CYS A 22 -19.01 15.99 9.26
CA CYS A 22 -19.91 16.87 8.50
C CYS A 22 -20.19 18.19 9.23
N GLY A 23 -20.26 18.17 10.57
CA GLY A 23 -20.39 19.36 11.41
C GLY A 23 -19.23 20.35 11.22
N HIS A 24 -17.98 19.86 11.27
CA HIS A 24 -16.78 20.69 11.04
C HIS A 24 -16.62 21.11 9.57
N PHE A 25 -17.15 20.35 8.63
CA PHE A 25 -17.09 20.71 7.21
C PHE A 25 -18.04 21.86 6.86
N THR A 26 -19.21 21.91 7.51
CA THR A 26 -20.24 22.93 7.28
C THR A 26 -20.06 24.19 8.12
N ASN A 27 -19.20 24.15 9.14
CA ASN A 27 -18.88 25.27 10.02
C ASN A 27 -17.40 25.65 9.94
N GLN A 28 -17.03 26.83 10.44
CA GLN A 28 -15.62 27.25 10.59
C GLN A 28 -15.25 27.32 12.07
N ASP A 29 -15.31 26.18 12.75
CA ASP A 29 -15.09 26.04 14.19
C ASP A 29 -13.68 25.55 14.56
N LEU A 30 -12.85 25.23 13.57
CA LEU A 30 -11.45 24.84 13.74
C LEU A 30 -10.51 26.05 13.72
N PRO A 31 -9.41 26.04 14.50
CA PRO A 31 -8.47 27.17 14.58
C PRO A 31 -7.70 27.42 13.27
N ALA A 32 -7.64 26.43 12.38
CA ALA A 32 -7.05 26.52 11.05
C ALA A 32 -7.69 25.49 10.11
N LYS A 33 -7.44 25.62 8.81
CA LYS A 33 -7.90 24.65 7.81
C LYS A 33 -7.21 23.30 8.03
N CYS A 34 -7.95 22.33 8.56
CA CYS A 34 -7.50 20.94 8.66
C CYS A 34 -7.77 20.21 7.34
N ARG A 35 -6.76 19.49 6.85
CA ARG A 35 -6.83 18.64 5.66
C ARG A 35 -6.69 17.19 6.11
N VAL A 36 -7.72 16.39 5.82
CA VAL A 36 -7.70 14.94 6.01
C VAL A 36 -7.59 14.25 4.64
N ALA A 37 -6.64 13.32 4.50
CA ALA A 37 -6.51 12.51 3.30
C ALA A 37 -6.42 11.04 3.62
N LEU A 38 -6.78 10.22 2.63
CA LEU A 38 -6.69 8.78 2.70
C LEU A 38 -5.95 8.23 1.48
N ALA A 39 -5.01 7.32 1.72
CA ALA A 39 -4.43 6.46 0.70
C ALA A 39 -4.76 5.00 1.00
N CYS A 40 -5.25 4.28 -0.01
CA CYS A 40 -5.58 2.86 0.11
C CYS A 40 -4.34 1.95 0.20
N CYS A 41 -3.16 2.44 -0.18
CA CYS A 41 -1.87 1.75 -0.04
C CYS A 41 -0.70 2.75 0.03
N LEU A 42 0.51 2.24 0.27
CA LEU A 42 1.76 2.99 0.38
C LEU A 42 2.19 3.73 -0.89
N ASN A 43 1.58 3.45 -2.05
CA ASN A 43 1.82 4.23 -3.26
C ASN A 43 1.28 5.67 -3.15
N MET A 44 0.43 5.95 -2.16
CA MET A 44 -0.06 7.29 -1.83
C MET A 44 -0.44 8.09 -3.08
N CYS A 45 -1.40 7.61 -3.88
CA CYS A 45 -1.82 8.21 -5.15
C CYS A 45 -2.51 9.59 -5.00
N GLY A 46 -1.79 10.56 -4.45
CA GLY A 46 -2.22 11.89 -4.04
C GLY A 46 -1.17 12.50 -3.11
N ALA A 47 -1.48 13.64 -2.50
CA ALA A 47 -0.52 14.30 -1.61
C ALA A 47 -0.62 13.82 -0.15
N VAL A 48 -1.05 12.58 0.10
CA VAL A 48 -1.44 12.07 1.44
C VAL A 48 -0.32 12.22 2.49
N HIS A 49 0.94 12.17 2.07
CA HIS A 49 2.11 12.37 2.92
C HIS A 49 2.28 13.80 3.47
N CYS A 50 1.55 14.80 2.97
CA CYS A 50 1.63 16.20 3.43
C CYS A 50 0.30 16.77 3.94
N PHE A 51 -0.63 15.90 4.36
CA PHE A 51 -1.88 16.31 5.02
C PHE A 51 -1.72 16.38 6.53
N ASP A 52 -2.55 17.19 7.18
CA ASP A 52 -2.54 17.34 8.64
C ASP A 52 -2.90 16.01 9.33
N ILE A 53 -3.84 15.26 8.73
CA ILE A 53 -4.22 13.91 9.14
C ILE A 53 -4.22 13.00 7.92
N ALA A 54 -3.43 11.92 7.98
CA ALA A 54 -3.32 10.93 6.93
C ALA A 54 -3.82 9.56 7.41
N ILE A 55 -4.76 8.97 6.67
CA ILE A 55 -5.20 7.60 6.84
C ILE A 55 -4.53 6.74 5.76
N LEU A 56 -3.79 5.72 6.17
CA LEU A 56 -2.97 4.91 5.27
C LEU A 56 -3.26 3.43 5.44
N GLY A 57 -3.66 2.77 4.35
CA GLY A 57 -3.72 1.32 4.28
C GLY A 57 -2.30 0.72 4.18
N VAL A 58 -1.98 -0.21 5.07
CA VAL A 58 -0.68 -0.89 5.12
C VAL A 58 -0.89 -2.41 5.23
N HIS A 59 -0.08 -3.17 4.50
CA HIS A 59 -0.03 -4.63 4.66
C HIS A 59 0.89 -4.99 5.84
N THR A 60 0.44 -5.90 6.69
CA THR A 60 1.21 -6.40 7.85
C THR A 60 1.68 -7.85 7.67
N LYS A 61 1.45 -8.42 6.48
CA LYS A 61 1.81 -9.80 6.14
C LYS A 61 2.76 -9.81 4.96
N LEU A 62 3.69 -10.76 5.00
CA LEU A 62 4.61 -11.04 3.90
C LEU A 62 3.84 -11.48 2.64
N PRO A 63 4.35 -11.14 1.44
CA PRO A 63 3.74 -11.59 0.20
C PRO A 63 3.88 -13.10 0.05
N GLN A 64 2.83 -13.75 -0.46
CA GLN A 64 2.89 -15.17 -0.82
C GLN A 64 3.50 -15.31 -2.21
N ILE A 65 4.53 -16.14 -2.33
CA ILE A 65 5.27 -16.31 -3.59
C ILE A 65 4.62 -17.43 -4.39
N HIS A 66 4.13 -17.09 -5.59
CA HIS A 66 3.56 -18.06 -6.53
C HIS A 66 4.64 -18.51 -7.52
N HIS A 67 5.46 -19.48 -7.12
CA HIS A 67 6.66 -19.90 -7.86
C HIS A 67 6.37 -20.38 -9.30
N GLU A 68 5.18 -20.92 -9.59
CA GLU A 68 4.84 -21.43 -10.93
C GLU A 68 4.50 -20.33 -11.94
N SER A 69 3.92 -19.21 -11.48
CA SER A 69 3.50 -18.09 -12.33
C SER A 69 4.55 -17.00 -12.42
N LEU A 70 5.39 -16.85 -11.39
CA LEU A 70 6.39 -15.78 -11.30
C LEU A 70 7.29 -15.68 -12.56
N PRO A 71 7.86 -16.77 -13.11
CA PRO A 71 8.71 -16.68 -14.30
C PRO A 71 7.95 -16.30 -15.58
N LYS A 72 6.62 -16.42 -15.58
CA LYS A 72 5.77 -16.13 -16.74
C LYS A 72 5.30 -14.67 -16.77
N VAL A 73 5.25 -14.01 -15.61
CA VAL A 73 4.65 -12.68 -15.44
C VAL A 73 5.65 -11.62 -14.97
N CYS A 74 6.76 -12.00 -14.35
CA CYS A 74 7.71 -11.08 -13.75
C CYS A 74 9.11 -11.24 -14.35
N GLU A 75 9.81 -10.11 -14.48
CA GLU A 75 11.25 -10.10 -14.73
C GLU A 75 11.97 -10.05 -13.37
N ILE A 76 12.72 -11.11 -13.04
CA ILE A 76 13.30 -11.32 -11.70
C ILE A 76 14.24 -10.17 -11.25
N PRO A 77 15.16 -9.65 -12.08
CA PRO A 77 16.03 -8.55 -11.68
C PRO A 77 15.25 -7.29 -11.26
N THR A 78 14.22 -6.91 -12.02
CA THR A 78 13.35 -5.78 -11.69
C THR A 78 12.51 -6.03 -10.44
N LEU A 79 12.06 -7.27 -10.22
CA LEU A 79 11.36 -7.62 -8.98
C LEU A 79 12.28 -7.45 -7.76
N ILE A 80 13.53 -7.91 -7.83
CA ILE A 80 14.50 -7.78 -6.74
C ILE A 80 14.83 -6.32 -6.46
N SER A 81 15.08 -5.52 -7.51
CA SER A 81 15.42 -4.09 -7.37
C SER A 81 14.27 -3.24 -6.85
N SER A 82 13.02 -3.71 -6.96
CA SER A 82 11.85 -3.02 -6.40
C SER A 82 11.82 -3.01 -4.86
N CYS A 83 12.54 -3.92 -4.20
CA CYS A 83 12.52 -4.04 -2.75
C CYS A 83 13.45 -3.00 -2.09
N PRO A 84 12.92 -2.04 -1.31
CA PRO A 84 13.73 -0.98 -0.71
C PRO A 84 14.69 -1.49 0.38
N THR A 85 14.40 -2.63 0.99
CA THR A 85 15.20 -3.24 2.07
C THR A 85 16.09 -4.38 1.59
N GLY A 86 15.97 -4.81 0.31
CA GLY A 86 16.71 -5.95 -0.22
C GLY A 86 16.27 -7.32 0.32
N ALA A 87 15.04 -7.42 0.84
CA ALA A 87 14.50 -8.67 1.40
C ALA A 87 14.25 -9.78 0.36
N ILE A 88 14.15 -9.43 -0.93
CA ILE A 88 13.92 -10.37 -2.03
C ILE A 88 15.26 -10.83 -2.61
N ARG A 89 15.48 -12.15 -2.70
CA ARG A 89 16.71 -12.74 -3.25
C ARG A 89 16.42 -13.72 -4.36
N THR A 90 17.41 -13.93 -5.25
CA THR A 90 17.34 -14.95 -6.30
C THR A 90 17.33 -16.34 -5.69
N ALA A 91 16.42 -17.20 -6.13
CA ALA A 91 16.37 -18.60 -5.75
C ALA A 91 16.06 -19.49 -6.97
N GLU A 92 16.25 -20.79 -6.82
CA GLU A 92 15.79 -21.78 -7.80
C GLU A 92 14.84 -22.75 -7.10
N VAL A 93 13.63 -22.91 -7.64
CA VAL A 93 12.60 -23.79 -7.07
C VAL A 93 12.15 -24.76 -8.16
N ASN A 94 12.31 -26.06 -7.93
CA ASN A 94 11.95 -27.12 -8.88
C ASN A 94 12.61 -26.97 -10.26
N GLY A 95 13.89 -26.57 -10.31
CA GLY A 95 14.62 -26.41 -11.56
C GLY A 95 14.26 -25.15 -12.35
N LYS A 96 13.50 -24.22 -11.74
CA LYS A 96 13.05 -22.99 -12.38
C LYS A 96 13.52 -21.77 -11.61
N PRO A 97 13.89 -20.68 -12.30
CA PRO A 97 14.31 -19.45 -11.64
C PRO A 97 13.14 -18.87 -10.84
N SER A 98 13.41 -18.45 -9.61
CA SER A 98 12.41 -17.92 -8.69
C SER A 98 13.03 -16.93 -7.69
N VAL A 99 12.29 -16.57 -6.65
CA VAL A 99 12.78 -15.73 -5.56
C VAL A 99 12.45 -16.32 -4.20
N GLU A 100 13.25 -15.96 -3.21
CA GLU A 100 12.99 -16.18 -1.78
C GLU A 100 12.86 -14.83 -1.08
N LEU A 101 12.18 -14.82 0.08
CA LEU A 101 11.94 -13.62 0.86
C LEU A 101 12.42 -13.81 2.29
N ILE A 102 13.21 -12.85 2.77
CA ILE A 102 13.68 -12.79 4.16
C ILE A 102 12.67 -11.98 4.96
N GLY A 103 11.84 -12.69 5.73
CA GLY A 103 10.72 -12.09 6.45
C GLY A 103 11.11 -10.96 7.39
N ASP A 104 12.21 -11.11 8.11
CA ASP A 104 12.67 -10.10 9.09
C ASP A 104 13.15 -8.79 8.43
N GLN A 105 13.37 -8.79 7.12
CA GLN A 105 13.81 -7.62 6.36
C GLN A 105 12.66 -6.95 5.58
N CYS A 106 11.45 -7.53 5.60
CA CYS A 106 10.31 -7.09 4.81
C CYS A 106 9.30 -6.28 5.65
#